data_AF-A0A1H0BQX4-F1
#
_entry.id   AF-A0A1H0BQX4-F1
#
_cell.length_a   1.000
_cell.length_b   1.000
_cell.length_c   1.000
_cell.angle_alpha   90.00
_cell.angle_beta   90.00
_cell.angle_gamma   90.00
#
_symmetry.space_group_name_H-M   'P 1'
#
loop_
_entity.id
_entity.type
_entity.pdbx_description
1 polymer ?
#
loop_
_entity_poly.entity_id
_entity_poly.type
_entity_poly.pdbx_seq_one_letter_code
_entity_poly.pdbx_strand_id
1 'polypeptide(L)'
;MIVEVDEALRAALRENLPRGTLVRFDPPTPSWLAEPRPRPTVHLFLFEIRADAELRYLVTARAEDIEREHELLDRALSILTAVDAVRLADPGGGQLWSALGMPARAAFVLAVSSPG
;
A
#
# COMPACT_ATOMS: atom_id res chain seq x y z
N MET A 1 11.91 3.76 14.21
CA MET A 1 10.58 3.13 14.08
C MET A 1 9.95 3.32 12.70
N ILE A 2 9.39 4.48 12.31
CA ILE A 2 8.68 4.62 11.02
C ILE A 2 9.57 4.26 9.82
N VAL A 3 10.78 4.82 9.75
CA VAL A 3 11.73 4.53 8.67
C VAL A 3 12.13 3.05 8.63
N GLU A 4 12.27 2.41 9.79
CA GLU A 4 12.61 0.98 9.87
C GLU A 4 11.45 0.11 9.38
N VAL A 5 10.20 0.48 9.73
CA VAL A 5 8.99 -0.15 9.20
C VAL A 5 8.92 0.02 7.68
N ASP A 6 9.14 1.23 7.17
CA ASP A 6 9.13 1.49 5.73
C ASP A 6 10.17 0.64 4.99
N GLU A 7 11.41 0.56 5.50
CA GLU A 7 12.45 -0.28 4.88
C GLU A 7 12.11 -1.77 4.98
N ALA A 8 11.53 -2.25 6.09
CA ALA A 8 11.13 -3.65 6.24
C ALA A 8 10.00 -4.03 5.28
N LEU A 9 8.93 -3.23 5.19
CA LEU A 9 7.82 -3.45 4.25
C LEU A 9 8.32 -3.40 2.80
N ARG A 10 9.21 -2.46 2.50
CA ARG A 10 9.83 -2.32 1.18
C ARG A 10 10.69 -3.53 0.82
N ALA A 11 11.49 -4.03 1.74
CA ALA A 11 12.33 -5.20 1.53
C ALA A 11 11.47 -6.43 1.22
N ALA A 12 10.47 -6.71 2.07
CA ALA A 12 9.54 -7.83 1.89
C ALA A 12 8.86 -7.80 0.51
N LEU A 13 8.36 -6.64 0.09
CA LEU A 13 7.72 -6.47 -1.22
C LEU A 13 8.71 -6.61 -2.38
N ARG A 14 9.89 -5.99 -2.31
CA ARG A 14 10.87 -6.03 -3.41
C ARG A 14 11.43 -7.43 -3.67
N GLU A 15 11.55 -8.25 -2.64
CA GLU A 15 11.99 -9.64 -2.78
C GLU A 15 10.96 -10.53 -3.49
N ASN A 16 9.68 -10.24 -3.31
CA ASN A 16 8.60 -11.17 -3.69
C ASN A 16 7.69 -10.66 -4.82
N LEU A 17 7.78 -9.38 -5.20
CA LEU A 17 7.05 -8.82 -6.33
C LEU A 17 7.73 -9.10 -7.69
N PRO A 18 6.97 -9.10 -8.80
CA PRO A 18 7.55 -9.23 -10.13
C PRO A 18 8.64 -8.19 -10.41
N ARG A 19 9.69 -8.59 -11.17
CA ARG A 19 10.77 -7.67 -11.55
C ARG A 19 10.23 -6.42 -12.24
N GLY A 20 10.81 -5.28 -11.89
CA GLY A 20 10.40 -3.98 -12.44
C GLY A 20 9.22 -3.34 -11.71
N THR A 21 8.59 -4.04 -10.75
CA THR A 21 7.57 -3.43 -9.88
C THR A 21 8.21 -2.42 -8.95
N LEU A 22 7.68 -1.21 -8.93
CA LEU A 22 8.11 -0.15 -8.02
C LEU A 22 7.37 -0.29 -6.69
N VAL A 23 8.04 0.05 -5.59
CA VAL A 23 7.43 0.18 -4.25
C VAL A 23 7.63 1.62 -3.81
N ARG A 24 6.55 2.35 -3.58
CA ARG A 24 6.58 3.76 -3.19
C ARG A 24 5.75 4.02 -1.93
N PHE A 25 6.13 5.06 -1.20
CA PHE A 25 5.53 5.44 0.09
C PHE A 25 4.79 6.78 0.03
N ASP A 26 4.47 7.26 -1.17
CA ASP A 26 3.75 8.49 -1.41
C ASP A 26 2.23 8.29 -1.47
N PRO A 27 1.44 9.29 -1.08
CA PRO A 27 -0.01 9.23 -1.22
C PRO A 27 -0.45 9.06 -2.68
N PRO A 28 -1.58 8.37 -2.92
CA PRO A 28 -2.32 8.49 -4.15
C PRO A 28 -2.67 9.93 -4.50
N THR A 29 -2.35 10.34 -5.73
CA THR A 29 -2.66 11.68 -6.23
C THR A 29 -3.52 11.63 -7.50
N PRO A 30 -4.39 12.63 -7.75
CA PRO A 30 -5.24 12.65 -8.95
C PRO A 30 -4.46 12.61 -10.28
N SER A 31 -3.21 13.09 -10.29
CA SER A 31 -2.32 13.00 -11.46
C SER A 31 -2.07 11.57 -11.93
N TRP A 32 -2.30 10.56 -11.09
CA TRP A 32 -2.20 9.15 -11.46
C TRP A 32 -3.19 8.76 -12.57
N LEU A 33 -4.37 9.37 -12.57
CA LEU A 33 -5.42 9.09 -13.57
C LEU A 33 -5.04 9.58 -14.97
N ALA A 34 -4.11 10.52 -15.04
CA ALA A 34 -3.64 11.11 -16.29
C ALA A 34 -2.39 10.40 -16.84
N GLU A 35 -1.77 9.49 -16.10
CA GLU A 35 -0.52 8.83 -16.50
C GLU A 35 -0.81 7.66 -17.47
N PRO A 36 -0.39 7.76 -18.75
CA PRO A 36 -0.62 6.69 -19.70
C PRO A 36 0.33 5.52 -19.43
N ARG A 37 -0.21 4.30 -19.33
CA ARG A 37 0.55 3.05 -19.12
C ARG A 37 1.52 3.15 -17.95
N PRO A 38 1.00 3.24 -16.72
CA PRO A 38 1.84 3.38 -15.55
C PRO A 38 2.76 2.16 -15.41
N ARG A 39 3.98 2.38 -14.92
CA ARG A 39 4.80 1.23 -14.48
C ARG A 39 4.08 0.51 -13.32
N PRO A 40 4.10 -0.84 -13.29
CA PRO A 40 3.64 -1.62 -12.14
C PRO A 40 4.19 -1.05 -10.83
N THR A 41 3.30 -0.59 -9.96
CA THR A 41 3.70 0.08 -8.71
C THR A 41 2.76 -0.32 -7.58
N VAL A 42 3.33 -0.72 -6.45
CA VAL A 42 2.63 -0.84 -5.16
C VAL A 42 2.92 0.42 -4.36
N HIS A 43 1.86 1.11 -3.92
CA HIS A 43 1.94 2.31 -3.10
C HIS A 43 1.51 1.99 -1.67
N LEU A 44 2.26 2.48 -0.69
CA LEU A 44 1.99 2.37 0.73
C LEU A 44 1.93 3.77 1.33
N PHE A 45 0.72 4.29 1.57
CA PHE A 45 0.56 5.63 2.13
C PHE A 45 0.28 5.56 3.63
N LEU A 46 1.23 6.00 4.46
CA LEU A 46 1.03 6.17 5.90
C LEU A 46 0.04 7.32 6.15
N PHE A 47 -1.21 6.99 6.48
CA PHE A 47 -2.28 7.98 6.66
C PHE A 47 -2.64 8.23 8.12
N GLU A 48 -2.21 7.35 9.04
CA GLU A 48 -2.48 7.48 10.46
C GLU A 48 -1.37 6.87 11.32
N ILE A 49 -1.04 7.55 12.42
CA ILE A 49 -0.16 7.08 13.48
C ILE A 49 -0.96 7.14 14.78
N ARG A 50 -1.17 6.00 15.44
CA ARG A 50 -1.93 5.89 16.69
C ARG A 50 -1.03 6.15 17.90
N ALA A 51 -1.65 6.47 19.04
CA ALA A 51 -0.94 6.82 20.28
C ALA A 51 -0.11 5.67 20.87
N ASP A 52 -0.48 4.43 20.56
CA ASP A 52 0.24 3.20 20.91
C ASP A 52 1.33 2.83 19.89
N ALA A 53 1.73 3.78 19.05
CA ALA A 53 2.72 3.61 17.98
C ALA A 53 2.31 2.62 16.87
N GLU A 54 1.03 2.25 16.76
CA GLU A 54 0.52 1.53 15.58
C GLU A 54 0.50 2.47 14.36
N LEU A 55 1.11 2.03 13.27
CA LEU A 55 1.17 2.74 11.99
C LEU A 55 0.13 2.18 11.03
N ARG A 56 -0.62 3.03 10.33
CA ARG A 56 -1.61 2.58 9.34
C ARG A 56 -1.32 3.04 7.93
N TYR A 57 -1.19 2.07 7.05
CA TYR A 57 -0.87 2.27 5.65
C TYR A 57 -2.05 1.90 4.78
N LEU A 58 -2.40 2.77 3.84
CA LEU A 58 -3.24 2.43 2.70
C LEU A 58 -2.36 1.79 1.63
N VAL A 59 -2.67 0.55 1.27
CA VAL A 59 -1.95 -0.18 0.22
C VAL A 59 -2.82 -0.25 -1.01
N THR A 60 -2.29 0.22 -2.14
CA THR A 60 -2.95 0.17 -3.45
C THR A 60 -1.93 -0.15 -4.54
N ALA A 61 -2.42 -0.55 -5.71
CA ALA A 61 -1.59 -0.90 -6.85
C ALA A 61 -2.01 -0.11 -8.10
N ARG A 62 -1.04 0.14 -8.97
CA ARG A 62 -1.27 0.63 -10.33
C ARG A 62 -0.55 -0.24 -11.33
N ALA A 63 -1.19 -0.46 -12.47
CA ALA A 63 -0.66 -1.22 -13.59
C ALA A 63 -1.35 -0.76 -14.90
N GLU A 64 -0.98 -1.40 -16.00
CA GLU A 64 -1.50 -1.12 -17.33
C GLU A 64 -3.03 -1.30 -17.47
N ASP A 65 -3.62 -2.17 -16.66
CA ASP A 65 -5.05 -2.42 -16.59
C ASP A 65 -5.49 -2.89 -15.19
N ILE A 66 -6.80 -3.00 -14.99
CA ILE A 66 -7.42 -3.33 -13.70
C ILE A 66 -7.10 -4.77 -13.27
N GLU A 67 -7.02 -5.72 -14.21
CA GLU A 67 -6.72 -7.11 -13.88
C GLU A 67 -5.31 -7.21 -13.29
N ARG A 68 -4.36 -6.52 -13.91
CA ARG A 68 -2.98 -6.44 -13.44
C ARG A 68 -2.82 -5.66 -12.14
N GLU A 69 -3.64 -4.62 -11.91
CA GLU A 69 -3.74 -3.95 -10.61
C GLU A 69 -4.17 -4.93 -9.51
N HIS A 70 -5.21 -5.72 -9.77
CA HIS A 70 -5.69 -6.71 -8.80
C HIS A 70 -4.66 -7.80 -8.54
N GLU A 71 -3.96 -8.31 -9.56
CA GLU A 71 -2.90 -9.30 -9.34
C GLU A 71 -1.74 -8.76 -8.50
N LEU A 72 -1.33 -7.51 -8.72
CA LEU A 72 -0.29 -6.88 -7.91
C LEU A 72 -0.76 -6.67 -6.47
N LEU A 73 -2.02 -6.27 -6.30
CA LEU A 73 -2.61 -6.06 -4.98
C LEU A 73 -2.76 -7.38 -4.22
N ASP A 74 -3.15 -8.46 -4.89
CA ASP A 74 -3.25 -9.81 -4.33
C ASP A 74 -1.88 -10.34 -3.86
N ARG A 75 -0.84 -10.17 -4.69
CA ARG A 75 0.54 -10.50 -4.29
C ARG A 75 1.01 -9.67 -3.10
N ALA A 76 0.79 -8.35 -3.14
CA ALA A 76 1.16 -7.46 -2.04
C ALA A 76 0.44 -7.85 -0.74
N LEU A 77 -0.86 -8.18 -0.84
CA LEU A 77 -1.66 -8.66 0.28
C LEU A 77 -1.03 -9.92 0.88
N SER A 78 -0.80 -10.96 0.07
CA SER A 78 -0.21 -12.22 0.53
C SER A 78 1.16 -12.05 1.18
N ILE A 79 2.03 -11.20 0.61
CA ILE A 79 3.38 -10.93 1.14
C ILE A 79 3.29 -10.23 2.49
N LEU A 80 2.49 -9.16 2.57
CA LEU A 80 2.47 -8.28 3.75
C LEU A 80 1.75 -8.94 4.93
N THR A 81 0.72 -9.75 4.69
CA THR A 81 0.04 -10.49 5.77
C THR A 81 0.88 -11.65 6.32
N ALA A 82 1.98 -12.03 5.65
CA ALA A 82 2.93 -13.00 6.16
C ALA A 82 3.98 -12.38 7.10
N VAL A 83 4.00 -11.06 7.26
CA VAL A 83 4.89 -10.36 8.19
C VAL A 83 4.23 -10.32 9.57
N ASP A 84 4.85 -10.92 10.59
CA ASP A 84 4.27 -11.09 11.94
C ASP A 84 3.77 -9.78 12.58
N ALA A 85 4.45 -8.67 12.32
CA ALA A 85 4.10 -7.36 12.88
C ALA A 85 2.93 -6.65 12.14
N VAL A 86 2.43 -7.24 11.05
CA VAL A 86 1.45 -6.65 10.13
C VAL A 86 0.10 -7.34 10.28
N ARG A 87 -0.96 -6.54 10.36
CA ARG A 87 -2.35 -7.00 10.43
C ARG A 87 -3.20 -6.24 9.42
N LEU A 88 -4.23 -6.88 8.88
CA LEU A 88 -5.27 -6.16 8.13
C LEU A 88 -6.09 -5.30 9.09
N ALA A 89 -6.35 -4.07 8.70
CA ALA A 89 -7.27 -3.19 9.40
C ALA A 89 -8.40 -2.77 8.47
N ASP A 90 -9.51 -2.36 9.07
CA ASP A 90 -10.65 -1.82 8.32
C ASP A 90 -10.19 -0.56 7.57
N PRO A 91 -10.38 -0.48 6.23
CA PRO A 91 -10.02 0.69 5.46
C PRO A 91 -10.84 1.94 5.78
N GLY A 92 -11.90 1.84 6.59
CA GLY A 92 -12.82 2.95 6.83
C GLY A 92 -13.67 3.29 5.59
N GLY A 93 -13.78 2.34 4.65
CA GLY A 93 -14.51 2.49 3.39
C GLY A 93 -13.88 3.49 2.40
N GLY A 94 -14.64 3.88 1.38
CA GLY A 94 -14.21 4.81 0.32
C GLY A 94 -13.90 6.24 0.77
N GLN A 95 -14.06 6.56 2.06
CA GLN A 95 -13.86 7.90 2.62
C GLN A 95 -12.41 8.37 2.51
N LEU A 96 -11.44 7.46 2.69
CA LEU A 96 -10.03 7.80 2.53
C LEU A 96 -9.69 8.17 1.08
N TRP A 97 -10.27 7.47 0.11
CA TRP A 97 -10.13 7.83 -1.31
C TRP A 97 -10.73 9.20 -1.61
N SER A 98 -11.93 9.48 -1.10
CA SER A 98 -12.55 10.79 -1.27
C SER A 98 -11.72 11.92 -0.64
N ALA A 99 -11.14 11.71 0.54
CA ALA A 99 -10.26 12.67 1.18
C ALA A 99 -8.98 12.96 0.37
N LEU A 100 -8.49 11.98 -0.39
CA LEU A 100 -7.36 12.11 -1.32
C LEU A 100 -7.75 12.78 -2.66
N GLY A 101 -9.02 13.13 -2.86
CA GLY A 101 -9.52 13.61 -4.15
C GLY A 101 -9.49 12.54 -5.25
N MET A 102 -9.45 11.28 -4.85
CA MET A 102 -9.36 10.12 -5.74
C MET A 102 -10.74 9.47 -5.91
N PRO A 103 -11.07 8.92 -7.08
CA PRO A 103 -12.18 7.98 -7.19
C PRO A 103 -11.91 6.76 -6.30
N ALA A 104 -12.96 6.04 -5.91
CA ALA A 104 -12.81 4.78 -5.20
C ALA A 104 -11.98 3.80 -6.04
N ARG A 105 -10.97 3.16 -5.42
CA ARG A 105 -10.10 2.16 -6.05
C ARG A 105 -9.86 0.98 -5.12
N ALA A 106 -9.41 -0.13 -5.68
CA ALA A 106 -9.01 -1.29 -4.90
C ALA A 106 -7.82 -0.94 -3.99
N ALA A 107 -7.99 -1.23 -2.70
CA ALA A 107 -6.97 -1.10 -1.68
C ALA A 107 -7.34 -1.91 -0.43
N PHE A 108 -6.34 -2.11 0.43
CA PHE A 108 -6.52 -2.59 1.79
C PHE A 108 -5.71 -1.72 2.75
N VAL A 109 -6.06 -1.76 4.04
CA VAL A 109 -5.29 -1.07 5.07
C VAL A 109 -4.52 -2.08 5.90
N LEU A 110 -3.25 -1.74 6.14
CA LEU A 110 -2.39 -2.43 7.08
C LEU A 110 -2.30 -1.63 8.37
N ALA A 111 -2.34 -2.34 9.49
CA ALA A 111 -1.89 -1.89 10.78
C ALA A 111 -0.56 -2.57 11.10
N VAL A 112 0.47 -1.79 11.41
CA VAL A 112 1.81 -2.27 11.74
C VAL A 112 2.16 -1.85 13.16
N SER A 113 2.41 -2.82 14.02
CA SER A 113 2.90 -2.56 15.37
C SER A 113 4.42 -2.53 15.39
N SER A 114 5.00 -1.72 16.27
CA SER A 114 6.40 -1.94 16.65
C SER A 114 6.53 -3.35 17.24
N PRO A 115 7.52 -4.16 16.84
CA PRO A 115 7.92 -5.27 17.69
C PRO A 115 8.27 -4.68 19.06
N GLY A 116 7.64 -5.25 20.10
CA GLY A 116 7.91 -4.90 21.50
C GLY A 116 9.24 -5.42 21.98
#